data_AF-A0A940ZF41-F1
#
_entry.id   AF-A0A940ZF41-F1
#
_cell.length_a   1.000
_cell.length_b   1.000
_cell.length_c   1.000
_cell.angle_alpha   90.00
_cell.angle_beta   90.00
_cell.angle_gamma   90.00
#
_symmetry.space_group_name_H-M   'P 1'
#
loop_
_entity.id
_entity.type
_entity.pdbx_description
1 polymer ?
#
loop_
_entity_poly.entity_id
_entity_poly.type
_entity_poly.pdbx_seq_one_letter_code
_entity_poly.pdbx_strand_id
1 'polypeptide(L)'
;MDKAEIRKRGLEAGADVVGFAAIEDYRSKKSPDPKTLLPGVRSMVVLGYREVHGSLESPNKRMSMMSRMGTMDLSKSGTYRLA
;
A
#
# COMPACT_ATOMS: atom_id res chain seq x y z
N MET A 1 -13.29 -13.29 6.19
CA MET A 1 -13.34 -12.22 5.18
C MET A 1 -13.00 -12.83 3.84
N ASP A 2 -13.85 -12.62 2.84
CA ASP A 2 -13.51 -12.95 1.46
C ASP A 2 -12.75 -11.78 0.79
N LYS A 3 -12.29 -11.99 -0.45
CA LYS A 3 -11.55 -10.95 -1.19
C LYS A 3 -12.40 -9.72 -1.51
N ALA A 4 -13.73 -9.88 -1.65
CA ALA A 4 -14.63 -8.78 -1.99
C ALA A 4 -14.80 -7.83 -0.79
N GLU A 5 -14.96 -8.39 0.41
CA GLU A 5 -15.04 -7.61 1.65
C GLU A 5 -13.73 -6.89 1.95
N ILE A 6 -12.58 -7.57 1.79
CA ILE A 6 -11.26 -6.93 1.96
C ILE A 6 -11.08 -5.78 0.97
N ARG A 7 -11.46 -5.99 -0.31
CA ARG A 7 -11.39 -4.95 -1.32
C ARG A 7 -12.27 -3.75 -0.96
N LYS A 8 -13.51 -3.99 -0.55
CA LYS A 8 -14.44 -2.95 -0.12
C LYS A 8 -13.85 -2.13 1.03
N ARG A 9 -13.38 -2.80 2.09
CA ARG A 9 -12.78 -2.14 3.25
C ARG A 9 -11.53 -1.34 2.89
N GLY A 10 -10.67 -1.85 2.00
CA GLY A 10 -9.48 -1.13 1.56
C GLY A 10 -9.80 0.14 0.77
N LEU A 11 -10.81 0.09 -0.10
CA LEU A 11 -11.30 1.26 -0.82
C LEU A 11 -11.93 2.28 0.14
N GLU A 12 -12.76 1.82 1.09
CA GLU A 12 -13.36 2.68 2.13
C GLU A 12 -12.31 3.30 3.07
N ALA A 13 -11.18 2.61 3.28
CA ALA A 13 -10.06 3.12 4.06
C ALA A 13 -9.21 4.18 3.32
N GLY A 14 -9.48 4.42 2.04
CA GLY A 14 -8.86 5.46 1.22
C GLY A 14 -7.82 4.97 0.21
N ALA A 15 -7.68 3.66 -0.01
CA ALA A 15 -6.88 3.16 -1.12
C ALA A 15 -7.58 3.42 -2.46
N ASP A 16 -6.82 3.80 -3.49
CA ASP A 16 -7.34 3.94 -4.85
C ASP A 16 -7.55 2.56 -5.51
N VAL A 17 -6.77 1.56 -5.12
CA VAL A 17 -6.85 0.20 -5.65
C VAL A 17 -6.43 -0.83 -4.60
N VAL A 18 -7.07 -2.00 -4.63
CA VAL A 18 -6.75 -3.14 -3.76
C VAL A 18 -6.49 -4.38 -4.60
N GLY A 19 -5.30 -4.94 -4.45
CA GLY A 19 -4.83 -6.16 -5.10
C GLY A 19 -4.56 -7.28 -4.11
N PHE A 20 -4.41 -8.50 -4.64
CA PHE A 20 -4.04 -9.69 -3.88
C PHE A 20 -2.95 -10.43 -4.63
N ALA A 21 -1.92 -10.87 -3.93
CA ALA A 21 -0.83 -11.67 -4.48
C ALA A 21 -0.62 -12.93 -3.65
N ALA A 22 -0.32 -14.04 -4.31
CA ALA A 22 0.17 -15.25 -3.64
C ALA A 22 1.65 -15.07 -3.27
N ILE A 23 2.07 -15.62 -2.14
CA ILE A 23 3.47 -15.49 -1.69
C ILE A 23 4.41 -16.28 -2.61
N GLU A 24 3.92 -17.34 -3.23
CA GLU A 24 4.63 -18.17 -4.19
C GLU A 24 5.05 -17.39 -5.44
N ASP A 25 4.32 -16.34 -5.79
CA ASP A 25 4.61 -15.45 -6.92
C ASP A 25 5.56 -14.30 -6.55
N TYR A 26 5.94 -14.17 -5.27
CA TYR A 26 6.82 -13.09 -4.82
C TYR A 26 8.26 -13.30 -5.29
N ARG A 27 8.77 -12.36 -6.11
CA ARG A 27 10.12 -12.44 -6.73
C ARG A 27 10.99 -11.19 -6.52
N SER A 28 10.66 -10.33 -5.55
CA SER A 28 11.40 -9.08 -5.36
C SER A 28 12.83 -9.37 -4.89
N LYS A 29 13.82 -8.87 -5.64
CA LYS A 29 15.24 -8.89 -5.23
C LYS A 29 15.61 -7.73 -4.29
N LYS A 30 14.74 -6.72 -4.19
CA LYS A 30 15.00 -5.47 -3.44
C LYS A 30 14.33 -5.45 -2.07
N SER A 31 13.70 -6.55 -1.68
CA SER A 31 12.90 -6.65 -0.48
C SER A 31 13.06 -8.05 0.11
N PRO A 32 12.98 -8.18 1.44
CA PRO A 32 13.14 -9.47 2.11
C PRO A 32 12.04 -10.45 1.71
N ASP A 33 12.34 -11.75 1.81
CA ASP A 33 11.33 -12.79 1.64
C ASP A 33 10.26 -12.63 2.75
N PRO A 34 8.97 -12.43 2.40
CA PRO A 34 7.91 -12.29 3.37
C PRO A 34 7.83 -13.44 4.39
N LYS A 35 8.24 -14.66 4.02
CA LYS A 35 8.27 -15.82 4.92
C LYS A 35 9.23 -15.65 6.09
N THR A 36 10.26 -14.81 5.94
CA THR A 36 11.20 -14.48 7.01
C THR A 36 10.63 -13.48 8.02
N LEU A 37 9.66 -12.66 7.61
CA LEU A 37 9.01 -11.65 8.44
C LEU A 37 7.76 -12.21 9.14
N LEU A 38 6.99 -13.03 8.43
CA LEU A 38 5.78 -13.68 8.94
C LEU A 38 5.80 -15.17 8.54
N PRO A 39 6.33 -16.05 9.40
CA PRO A 39 6.32 -17.49 9.15
C PRO A 39 4.90 -17.99 8.91
N GLY A 40 4.69 -18.71 7.81
CA GLY A 40 3.37 -19.23 7.42
C GLY A 40 2.51 -18.29 6.57
N VAL A 41 3.03 -17.13 6.16
CA VAL A 41 2.34 -16.24 5.21
C VAL A 41 2.06 -16.95 3.87
N ARG A 42 0.82 -16.81 3.37
CA ARG A 42 0.35 -17.46 2.12
C ARG A 42 -0.03 -16.45 1.03
N SER A 43 -0.40 -15.24 1.42
CA SER A 43 -0.82 -14.20 0.50
C SER A 43 -0.52 -12.81 1.05
N MET A 44 -0.50 -11.82 0.17
CA MET A 44 -0.41 -10.40 0.50
C MET A 44 -1.65 -9.67 -0.02
N VAL A 45 -2.12 -8.71 0.77
CA VAL A 45 -3.03 -7.68 0.29
C VAL A 45 -2.18 -6.47 -0.10
N VAL A 46 -2.42 -5.92 -1.29
CA VAL A 46 -1.66 -4.79 -1.84
C VAL A 46 -2.58 -3.60 -1.93
N LEU A 47 -2.22 -2.49 -1.28
CA LEU A 47 -2.94 -1.23 -1.34
C LEU A 47 -2.17 -0.27 -2.24
N GLY A 48 -2.82 0.28 -3.26
CA GLY A 48 -2.27 1.30 -4.13
C GLY A 48 -2.90 2.66 -3.84
N TYR A 49 -2.06 3.69 -3.82
CA TYR A 49 -2.46 5.07 -3.60
C TYR A 49 -1.87 5.93 -4.71
N ARG A 50 -2.69 6.82 -5.25
CA ARG A 50 -2.28 7.79 -6.25
C ARG A 50 -1.51 8.91 -5.56
N GLU A 51 -0.37 9.25 -6.13
CA GLU A 51 0.38 10.41 -5.68
C GLU A 51 -0.38 11.71 -6.00
N VAL A 52 -0.33 12.66 -5.08
CA VAL A 52 -0.89 14.00 -5.28
C VAL A 52 -0.04 14.72 -6.34
N HIS A 53 -0.65 15.46 -7.29
CA HIS A 53 0.12 16.16 -8.34
C HIS A 53 1.23 17.05 -7.76
N GLY A 54 0.96 17.71 -6.64
CA GLY A 54 1.95 18.51 -5.91
C GLY A 54 3.20 17.72 -5.50
N SER A 55 3.10 16.40 -5.26
CA SER A 55 4.25 15.55 -4.94
C SER A 55 5.16 15.28 -6.14
N LEU A 56 4.62 15.29 -7.36
CA LEU A 56 5.33 14.94 -8.59
C LEU A 56 5.76 16.15 -9.42
N GLU A 57 4.91 17.17 -9.49
CA GLU A 57 5.02 18.26 -10.48
C GLU A 57 5.49 19.59 -9.87
N SER A 58 5.45 19.72 -8.53
CA SER A 58 5.83 20.98 -7.87
C SER A 58 7.32 21.28 -8.08
N PRO A 59 7.67 22.47 -8.63
CA PRO A 59 9.07 22.90 -8.69
C PRO A 59 9.63 23.22 -7.29
N ASN A 60 8.76 23.45 -6.31
CA ASN A 60 9.15 23.64 -4.92
C ASN A 60 9.29 22.28 -4.22
N LYS A 61 10.53 21.94 -3.86
CA LYS A 61 10.88 20.67 -3.18
C LYS A 61 10.16 20.46 -1.85
N ARG A 62 9.90 21.52 -1.08
CA ARG A 62 9.17 21.40 0.20
C ARG A 62 7.72 21.00 -0.04
N MET A 63 7.07 21.61 -1.03
CA MET A 63 5.71 21.26 -1.42
C MET A 63 5.62 19.83 -1.96
N SER A 64 6.60 19.41 -2.77
CA SER A 64 6.68 18.04 -3.27
C SER A 64 6.77 17.03 -2.13
N MET A 65 7.71 17.24 -1.20
CA MET A 65 7.87 16.35 -0.05
C MET A 65 6.69 16.37 0.91
N MET A 66 6.12 17.54 1.22
CA MET A 66 4.93 17.63 2.09
C MET A 66 3.73 16.89 1.50
N SER A 67 3.49 17.05 0.19
CA SER A 67 2.41 16.35 -0.49
C SER A 67 2.61 14.83 -0.46
N ARG A 68 3.85 14.37 -0.70
CA ARG A 68 4.21 12.94 -0.61
C ARG A 68 4.01 12.38 0.80
N MET A 69 4.40 13.14 1.83
CA MET A 69 4.23 12.72 3.22
C MET A 69 2.75 12.56 3.58
N GLY A 70 1.87 13.39 3.02
CA GLY A 70 0.42 13.22 3.15
C GLY A 70 -0.08 11.88 2.58
N THR A 71 0.36 11.52 1.37
CA THR A 71 0.06 10.21 0.77
C THR A 71 0.59 9.05 1.63
N MET A 72 1.82 9.20 2.15
CA MET A 72 2.44 8.17 2.99
C MET A 72 1.67 7.97 4.31
N ASP A 73 1.21 9.04 4.95
CA ASP A 73 0.42 8.96 6.18
C ASP A 73 -0.91 8.23 5.96
N LEU A 74 -1.63 8.58 4.88
CA LEU A 74 -2.85 7.86 4.48
C LEU A 74 -2.56 6.38 4.24
N SER A 75 -1.49 6.06 3.50
CA SER A 75 -1.15 4.66 3.19
C SER A 75 -0.82 3.81 4.41
N LYS A 76 -0.12 4.42 5.39
CA LYS A 76 0.17 3.80 6.68
C LYS A 76 -1.12 3.57 7.46
N SER A 77 -1.98 4.59 7.55
CA SER A 77 -3.28 4.49 8.23
C SER A 77 -4.17 3.39 7.63
N GLY A 78 -4.27 3.32 6.30
CA GLY A 78 -5.04 2.31 5.60
C GLY A 78 -4.57 0.88 5.89
N THR A 79 -3.26 0.69 6.04
CA THR A 79 -2.70 -0.62 6.41
C THR A 79 -3.17 -1.09 7.78
N TYR A 80 -3.20 -0.21 8.78
CA TYR A 80 -3.67 -0.55 10.14
C TYR A 80 -5.18 -0.76 10.23
N ARG A 81 -5.97 -0.03 9.44
CA ARG A 81 -7.44 -0.17 9.44
C ARG A 81 -7.92 -1.48 8.78
N LEU A 82 -7.07 -2.08 7.95
CA LEU A 82 -7.39 -3.31 7.22
C LEU A 82 -6.90 -4.58 7.94
N ALA A 83 -5.89 -4.45 8.81
CA ALA A 83 -5.32 -5.55 9.59
C ALA A 83 -6.28 -6.01 10.70
#